data_AF-A0A7J9HI23-F1
#
_entry.id   AF-A0A7J9HI23-F1
#
_cell.length_a   1.000
_cell.length_b   1.000
_cell.length_c   1.000
_cell.angle_alpha   90.00
_cell.angle_beta   90.00
_cell.angle_gamma   90.00
#
_symmetry.space_group_name_H-M   'P 1'
#
loop_
_entity.id
_entity.type
_entity.pdbx_description
1 polymer ?
#
loop_
_entity_poly.entity_id
_entity_poly.type
_entity_poly.pdbx_seq_one_letter_code
_entity_poly.pdbx_strand_id
1 'polypeptide(L)' 'MEFQGLYDWHNWCFHCRTDYKQGNTSDNWGRCRQRS' A
#
# COMPACT_ATOMS: atom_id res chain seq x y z
N MET A 1 -0.21 21.16 -7.94
CA MET A 1 -1.17 20.59 -6.96
C MET A 1 -1.15 19.07 -7.09
N GLU A 2 0.00 18.42 -6.81
CA GLU A 2 0.22 16.99 -7.11
C GLU A 2 0.68 16.17 -5.88
N PHE A 3 0.59 16.74 -4.68
CA PHE A 3 1.08 16.10 -3.46
C PHE A 3 0.09 15.14 -2.79
N GLN A 4 -1.21 15.21 -3.12
CA GLN A 4 -2.23 14.33 -2.52
C GLN A 4 -2.17 12.88 -3.03
N GLY A 5 -1.90 12.67 -4.32
CA GLY A 5 -1.90 11.33 -4.92
C GLY A 5 -0.78 10.42 -4.43
N LEU A 6 0.40 10.98 -4.13
CA LEU A 6 1.54 10.23 -3.60
C LEU A 6 1.39 9.90 -2.12
N TYR A 7 0.82 10.82 -1.33
CA TYR A 7 0.54 10.60 0.08
C TYR A 7 -0.51 9.50 0.28
N ASP A 8 -1.58 9.54 -0.51
CA ASP A 8 -2.65 8.53 -0.49
C ASP A 8 -2.11 7.14 -0.87
N TRP A 9 -1.25 7.07 -1.88
CA TRP A 9 -0.60 5.83 -2.29
C TRP A 9 0.28 5.22 -1.19
N HIS A 10 1.12 6.03 -0.54
CA HIS A 10 1.97 5.56 0.56
C HIS A 10 1.15 5.09 1.78
N ASN A 11 0.06 5.78 2.08
CA ASN A 11 -0.85 5.42 3.16
C ASN A 11 -1.55 4.09 2.86
N TRP A 12 -2.09 3.93 1.66
CA TRP A 12 -2.67 2.66 1.17
C TRP A 12 -1.66 1.51 1.26
N CYS A 13 -0.44 1.73 0.78
CA CYS A 13 0.67 0.79 0.88
C CYS A 13 0.98 0.35 2.32
N PHE A 14 0.97 1.30 3.27
CA PHE A 14 1.17 1.01 4.69
C PHE A 14 0.05 0.13 5.27
N HIS A 15 -1.20 0.40 4.89
CA HIS A 15 -2.33 -0.44 5.27
C HIS A 15 -2.20 -1.85 4.68
N CYS A 16 -1.88 -1.98 3.40
CA CYS A 16 -1.66 -3.29 2.76
C CYS A 16 -0.51 -4.08 3.40
N ARG A 17 0.57 -3.41 3.82
CA ARG A 17 1.67 -4.06 4.56
C ARG A 17 1.21 -4.60 5.90
N THR A 18 0.42 -3.82 6.63
CA THR A 18 -0.09 -4.17 7.96
C THR A 18 -1.08 -5.33 7.86
N ASP A 19 -1.94 -5.30 6.85
CA ASP A 19 -2.87 -6.37 6.49
C ASP A 19 -2.12 -7.69 6.16
N TYR A 20 -1.11 -7.62 5.30
CA TYR A 20 -0.23 -8.76 4.97
C TYR A 20 0.47 -9.34 6.21
N LYS A 21 0.98 -8.49 7.09
CA LYS A 21 1.61 -8.93 8.35
C LYS A 21 0.63 -9.57 9.33
N GLN A 22 -0.65 -9.20 9.27
CA GLN A 22 -1.71 -9.81 10.07
C GLN A 22 -2.18 -11.15 9.47
N GLY A 23 -1.53 -11.65 8.42
CA GLY A 23 -1.88 -12.90 7.77
C GLY A 23 -3.01 -12.76 6.75
N ASN A 24 -3.44 -11.54 6.44
CA ASN A 24 -4.37 -11.31 5.34
C ASN A 24 -3.60 -11.38 4.02
N THR A 25 -3.80 -12.46 3.27
CA THR A 25 -3.10 -12.76 2.01
C THR A 25 -3.72 -12.01 0.83
N SER A 26 -3.99 -10.71 1.00
CA SER A 26 -4.39 -9.86 -0.11
C SER A 26 -3.17 -9.50 -0.98
N ASP A 27 -3.26 -9.74 -2.28
CA ASP A 27 -2.23 -9.39 -3.28
C ASP A 27 -1.98 -7.85 -3.38
N ASN A 28 -2.81 -7.05 -2.69
CA ASN A 28 -2.68 -5.61 -2.61
C ASN A 28 -1.29 -5.15 -2.13
N TRP A 29 -0.65 -5.88 -1.20
CA TRP A 29 0.71 -5.58 -0.78
C TRP A 29 1.76 -5.84 -1.88
N GLY A 30 1.56 -6.89 -2.70
CA GLY A 30 2.39 -7.17 -3.87
C GLY A 30 2.28 -6.08 -4.94
N ARG A 31 1.05 -5.58 -5.17
CA ARG A 31 0.78 -4.45 -6.10
C ARG A 31 1.37 -3.14 -5.62
N CYS A 32 1.28 -2.87 -4.31
CA CYS A 32 1.93 -1.73 -3.68
C CYS A 32 3.45 -1.74 -3.92
N ARG A 33 4.10 -2.87 -3.64
CA ARG A 33 5.57 -3.01 -3.75
C ARG A 33 6.08 -2.84 -5.17
N GLN A 34 5.29 -3.21 -6.18
CA GLN A 34 5.68 -3.09 -7.59
C GLN A 34 5.71 -1.65 -8.11
N ARG A 35 5.02 -0.71 -7.44
CA ARG A 35 4.88 0.69 -7.89
C ARG A 35 5.71 1.68 -7.04
N SER A 36 6.41 1.20 -6.01
CA SER A 36 7.20 2.02 -5.10
C SER A 36 8.68 2.04 -5.45
#